data_AF-A0A544QRN0-F1
#
_entry.id   AF-A0A544QRN0-F1
#
_cell.length_a   1.000
_cell.length_b   1.000
_cell.length_c   1.000
_cell.angle_alpha   90.00
_cell.angle_beta   90.00
_cell.angle_gamma   90.00
#
_symmetry.space_group_name_H-M   'P 1'
#
loop_
_entity.id
_entity.type
_entity.pdbx_description
1 polymer ?
#
loop_
_entity_poly.entity_id
_entity_poly.type
_entity_poly.pdbx_seq_one_letter_code
_entity_poly.pdbx_strand_id
1 'polypeptide(L)' 'MADSADSDVDATDDTDSEWRYSIDDVGPEVADVVDETATIEPESISLEHATFVALGVLLTVGVVVTGL' A
#
# COMPACT_ATOMS: atom_id res chain seq x y z
N MET A 1 9.04 -38.31 -29.33
CA MET A 1 8.12 -38.30 -28.18
C MET A 1 8.42 -37.07 -27.37
N ALA A 2 7.40 -36.27 -27.10
CA ALA A 2 7.41 -35.18 -26.14
C ALA A 2 7.53 -35.72 -24.71
N ASP A 3 8.12 -34.93 -23.81
CA ASP A 3 7.55 -34.66 -22.48
C ASP A 3 8.22 -33.39 -21.91
N SER A 4 7.73 -32.23 -22.34
CA SER A 4 7.98 -30.96 -21.67
C SER A 4 6.90 -30.83 -20.60
N ALA A 5 7.09 -31.53 -19.49
CA ALA A 5 6.27 -31.36 -18.29
C ALA A 5 6.77 -30.13 -17.54
N ASP A 6 6.39 -28.95 -18.03
CA ASP A 6 6.34 -27.73 -17.23
C ASP A 6 5.12 -26.94 -17.74
N SER A 7 3.96 -27.51 -17.45
CA SER A 7 2.66 -26.96 -17.74
C SER A 7 1.83 -27.33 -16.54
N ASP A 8 1.88 -26.49 -15.50
CA ASP A 8 0.87 -26.36 -14.45
C ASP A 8 1.40 -25.42 -13.34
N VAL A 9 1.81 -24.20 -13.71
CA VAL A 9 1.58 -23.06 -12.81
C VAL A 9 0.33 -22.41 -13.36
N ASP A 10 -0.76 -22.88 -12.77
CA ASP A 10 -2.13 -22.40 -12.87
C ASP A 10 -2.12 -20.86 -12.95
N ALA A 11 -2.33 -20.34 -14.16
CA ALA A 11 -2.71 -18.96 -14.38
C ALA A 11 -4.17 -18.81 -13.94
N THR A 12 -4.43 -19.00 -12.65
CA THR A 12 -5.65 -18.48 -12.03
C THR A 12 -5.48 -16.99 -11.95
N ASP A 13 -5.87 -16.35 -13.04
CA ASP A 13 -6.47 -15.04 -13.11
C ASP A 13 -7.16 -14.69 -11.77
N ASP A 14 -6.42 -14.02 -10.88
CA ASP A 14 -6.90 -13.44 -9.62
C ASP A 14 -7.87 -12.29 -9.97
N THR A 15 -9.03 -12.67 -10.50
CA THR A 15 -10.11 -11.76 -10.93
C THR A 15 -10.90 -11.17 -9.76
N ASP A 16 -10.47 -11.45 -8.53
CA ASP A 16 -11.04 -10.90 -7.29
C ASP A 16 -10.12 -9.87 -6.61
N SER A 17 -8.98 -9.51 -7.22
CA SER A 17 -8.04 -8.55 -6.62
C SER A 17 -8.47 -7.11 -6.95
N GLU A 18 -8.75 -6.31 -5.92
CA GLU A 18 -9.05 -4.87 -5.97
C GLU A 18 -8.00 -4.03 -6.73
N TRP A 19 -6.85 -4.62 -7.00
CA TRP A 19 -5.70 -4.00 -7.61
C TRP A 19 -5.80 -4.02 -9.13
N ARG A 20 -5.60 -2.85 -9.73
CA ARG A 20 -5.69 -2.62 -11.18
C ARG A 20 -4.65 -3.37 -12.02
N TYR A 21 -3.58 -3.86 -11.41
CA TYR A 21 -2.45 -4.52 -12.08
C TYR A 21 -2.01 -5.73 -11.26
N SER A 22 -1.71 -6.86 -11.94
CA SER A 22 -1.11 -8.02 -11.28
C SER A 22 0.38 -7.78 -11.01
N ILE A 23 0.99 -8.61 -10.15
CA ILE A 23 2.42 -8.50 -9.84
C ILE A 23 3.31 -8.69 -11.08
N ASP A 24 2.87 -9.54 -12.01
CA ASP A 24 3.55 -9.80 -13.27
C ASP A 24 3.38 -8.65 -14.30
N ASP A 25 2.36 -7.80 -14.12
CA ASP A 25 2.13 -6.60 -14.95
C ASP A 25 2.96 -5.39 -14.51
N VAL A 26 3.63 -5.46 -13.36
CA VAL A 26 4.50 -4.40 -12.83
C VAL A 26 5.95 -4.88 -12.79
N GLY A 27 6.57 -5.00 -13.96
CA GLY A 27 7.94 -5.51 -14.11
C GLY A 27 9.02 -4.41 -14.07
N PRO A 28 10.30 -4.81 -14.13
CA PRO A 28 11.44 -3.88 -14.06
C PRO A 28 11.51 -2.88 -15.22
N GLU A 29 10.73 -3.08 -16.29
CA GLU A 29 10.60 -2.11 -17.38
C GLU A 29 10.04 -0.76 -16.94
N VAL A 30 9.26 -0.71 -15.85
CA VAL A 30 8.85 0.58 -15.27
C VAL A 30 9.93 1.16 -14.34
N ALA A 31 10.85 0.34 -13.82
CA ALA A 31 11.92 0.77 -12.91
C ALA A 31 12.87 1.79 -13.56
N ASP A 32 13.14 1.67 -14.86
CA ASP A 32 13.95 2.65 -15.61
C ASP A 32 13.27 4.03 -15.75
N VAL A 33 11.97 4.13 -15.46
CA VAL A 33 11.17 5.36 -15.56
C VAL A 33 10.91 5.99 -14.19
N VAL A 34 11.02 5.20 -13.11
CA VAL A 34 10.88 5.69 -11.73
C VAL A 34 12.26 6.04 -11.20
N ASP A 35 12.44 7.27 -10.75
CA ASP A 35 13.69 7.64 -10.09
C ASP A 35 13.78 6.90 -8.73
N GLU A 36 14.60 5.85 -8.67
CA GLU A 36 14.79 5.02 -7.47
C GLU A 36 15.36 5.82 -6.29
N THR A 37 15.86 7.04 -6.53
CA THR A 37 16.37 7.95 -5.50
C THR A 37 15.35 9.00 -5.07
N ALA A 38 14.19 9.10 -5.75
CA ALA A 38 13.08 9.94 -5.35
C ALA A 38 12.43 9.39 -4.08
N THR A 39 12.93 9.84 -2.93
CA THR A 39 12.24 9.65 -1.66
C THR A 39 10.91 10.39 -1.71
N ILE A 40 9.80 9.67 -1.53
CA ILE A 40 8.48 10.27 -1.39
C ILE A 40 8.43 10.94 -0.02
N GLU A 41 8.65 12.25 0.01
CA GLU A 41 8.45 13.02 1.22
C GLU A 41 6.94 13.14 1.51
N PRO A 42 6.50 12.93 2.75
CA PRO A 42 5.12 13.21 3.11
C PRO A 42 4.84 14.69 2.89
N GLU A 43 3.63 14.98 2.46
CA GLU A 43 3.17 16.36 2.38
C GLU A 43 3.16 17.02 3.77
N SER A 44 3.34 18.34 3.78
CA SER A 44 3.24 19.10 5.02
C SER A 44 1.82 19.02 5.58
N ILE A 45 1.70 18.72 6.88
CA ILE A 45 0.39 18.69 7.54
C ILE A 45 -0.25 20.08 7.57
N SER A 46 -1.53 20.17 7.17
CA SER A 46 -2.31 21.39 7.34
C SER A 46 -2.73 21.57 8.80
N LEU A 47 -3.10 22.80 9.17
CA LEU A 47 -3.58 23.10 10.52
C LEU A 47 -4.85 22.33 10.84
N GLU A 48 -5.79 22.23 9.89
CA GLU A 48 -7.04 21.50 10.03
C GLU A 48 -6.78 20.03 10.38
N HIS A 49 -5.91 19.35 9.63
CA HIS A 49 -5.56 17.95 9.89
C HIS A 49 -4.87 17.77 11.25
N ALA A 50 -3.94 18.66 11.60
CA ALA A 50 -3.27 18.62 12.90
C ALA A 50 -4.27 18.78 14.07
N THR A 51 -5.28 19.63 13.93
CA THR A 51 -6.31 19.81 14.97
C THR A 51 -7.16 18.56 15.18
N PHE A 52 -7.53 17.84 14.12
CA PHE A 52 -8.27 16.58 14.26
C PHE A 52 -7.47 15.52 15.01
N VAL A 53 -6.18 15.38 14.71
CA VAL A 53 -5.29 14.45 15.42
C VAL A 53 -5.19 14.84 16.90
N ALA A 54 -4.96 16.13 17.18
CA ALA A 54 -4.86 16.64 18.55
C ALA A 54 -6.16 16.38 19.35
N LEU A 55 -7.33 16.62 18.76
CA LEU A 55 -8.62 16.35 19.39
C LEU A 55 -8.81 14.86 19.70
N GLY A 56 -8.43 13.99 18.77
CA GLY A 56 -8.46 12.54 18.99
C GLY A 56 -7.59 12.12 20.17
N VAL A 57 -6.34 12.59 20.21
CA VAL A 57 -5.40 12.32 21.31
C VAL A 57 -5.96 12.81 22.63
N LEU A 58 -6.46 14.05 22.69
CA LEU A 58 -7.06 14.61 23.90
C LEU A 58 -8.27 13.80 24.38
N LEU A 59 -9.13 13.35 23.47
CA LEU A 59 -10.28 12.51 23.80
C LEU A 59 -9.80 11.16 24.36
N THR A 60 -8.87 10.48 23.69
CA THR A 60 -8.33 9.19 24.15
C THR A 60 -7.69 9.32 25.53
N VAL A 61 -6.85 10.33 25.74
CA VAL A 61 -6.25 10.60 27.05
C VAL A 61 -7.33 10.89 28.09
N GLY A 62 -8.34 11.69 27.76
CA GLY A 62 -9.47 11.98 28.64
C GLY A 62 -10.22 10.71 29.05
N VAL A 63 -10.49 9.80 28.11
CA VAL A 63 -11.13 8.51 28.39
C VAL A 63 -10.26 7.64 29.30
N VAL A 64 -8.95 7.53 29.02
CA VAL A 64 -8.04 6.74 29.84
C VAL A 64 -7.95 7.28 31.27
N VAL A 65 -7.87 8.60 31.44
CA VAL A 65 -7.76 9.23 32.76
C VAL A 65 -9.06 9.13 33.57
N THR A 66 -10.21 9.18 32.91
CA THR A 66 -11.52 9.14 33.60
C THR A 66 -12.10 7.73 33.76
N GLY A 67 -11.63 6.77 32.97
CA GLY A 67 -12.12 5.38 32.94
C GLY A 67 -11.22 4.34 33.61
N LEU A 68 -10.05 4.74 34.16
CA LEU A 68 -9.20 3.90 35.01
C LEU A 68 -9.58 4.00 36.48
#